data_AF-A0A6F8YT46-F1
#
_entry.id   AF-A0A6F8YT46-F1
#
_cell.length_a   1.000
_cell.length_b   1.000
_cell.length_c   1.000
_cell.angle_alpha   90.00
_cell.angle_beta   90.00
_cell.angle_gamma   90.00
#
_symmetry.space_group_name_H-M   'P 1'
#
loop_
_entity.id
_entity.type
_entity.pdbx_description
1 polymer ?
#
loop_
_entity_poly.entity_id
_entity_poly.type
_entity_poly.pdbx_seq_one_letter_code
_entity_poly.pdbx_strand_id
1 'polypeptide(L)'
;MWPPAGAAAATRFAPAVPAAPAVRAAPVVGQDPTTVAPDRRAELLPAGWQRSDDLLWTTAGDSSGFHLLVAESSTGYTWRTAASLSEPGLEADQWIGNACLTGSGGRAVVVYAPRHFTNQQQTFDRGGFVAVVNLADGTVTKLAVRTSLAYYNPGCGAGEVAVLTQSGAVDLGRTRLHLVDTAKGSVVRRHELPGQVTSAVPAGAGVLAAGGVA
;
A
#
# COMPACT_ATOMS: atom_id res chain seq x y z
N MET A 1 -37.23 -37.47 12.92
CA MET A 1 -36.45 -37.63 14.15
C MET A 1 -35.45 -36.47 14.17
N TRP A 2 -35.74 -35.40 14.92
CA TRP A 2 -34.91 -34.19 15.08
C TRP A 2 -34.05 -34.36 16.35
N PRO A 3 -32.83 -33.78 16.47
CA PRO A 3 -32.12 -33.76 17.73
C PRO A 3 -32.73 -32.71 18.68
N PRO A 4 -32.50 -32.81 20.00
CA PRO A 4 -33.04 -31.86 20.96
C PRO A 4 -32.30 -30.52 20.88
N ALA A 5 -33.02 -29.45 21.18
CA ALA A 5 -32.49 -28.09 21.28
C ALA A 5 -31.44 -28.00 22.40
N GLY A 6 -30.21 -27.61 22.03
CA GLY A 6 -29.14 -27.33 22.99
C GLY A 6 -29.41 -26.04 23.76
N ALA A 7 -29.21 -26.09 25.08
CA ALA A 7 -29.32 -24.93 25.97
C ALA A 7 -28.35 -23.82 25.57
N ALA A 8 -28.87 -22.62 25.31
CA ALA A 8 -28.06 -21.44 25.04
C ALA A 8 -27.35 -20.99 26.32
N ALA A 9 -26.03 -21.11 26.36
CA ALA A 9 -25.20 -20.48 27.38
C ALA A 9 -25.21 -18.96 27.13
N ALA A 10 -25.81 -18.21 28.06
CA ALA A 10 -25.79 -16.75 28.02
C ALA A 10 -24.38 -16.24 28.38
N THR A 11 -23.63 -15.81 27.37
CA THR A 11 -22.36 -15.09 27.57
C THR A 11 -22.66 -13.74 28.21
N ARG A 12 -22.20 -13.53 29.46
CA ARG A 12 -22.28 -12.22 30.11
C ARG A 12 -21.27 -11.29 29.44
N PHE A 13 -21.76 -10.25 28.76
CA PHE A 13 -20.91 -9.16 28.29
C PHE A 13 -20.40 -8.36 29.49
N ALA A 14 -19.07 -8.26 29.62
CA ALA A 14 -18.46 -7.31 30.55
C ALA A 14 -18.76 -5.87 30.08
N PRO A 15 -19.00 -4.92 31.00
CA PRO A 15 -19.19 -3.52 30.62
C PRO A 15 -17.92 -2.97 29.98
N ALA A 16 -18.08 -2.26 28.87
CA ALA A 16 -16.97 -1.59 28.19
C ALA A 16 -16.36 -0.53 29.11
N VAL A 17 -15.06 -0.62 29.37
CA VAL A 17 -14.30 0.43 30.04
C VAL A 17 -14.24 1.62 29.08
N PRO A 18 -14.69 2.83 29.47
CA PRO A 18 -14.60 3.99 28.60
C PRO A 18 -13.13 4.27 28.29
N ALA A 19 -12.79 4.33 27.00
CA ALA A 19 -11.47 4.74 26.56
C ALA A 19 -11.18 6.16 27.06
N ALA A 20 -10.06 6.34 27.76
CA ALA A 20 -9.61 7.67 28.14
C ALA A 20 -9.45 8.53 26.88
N PRO A 21 -9.89 9.81 26.88
CA PRO A 21 -9.71 10.67 25.73
C PRO A 21 -8.23 10.78 25.41
N ALA A 22 -7.87 10.50 24.15
CA ALA A 22 -6.50 10.66 23.67
C ALA A 22 -6.12 12.15 23.83
N VAL A 23 -5.20 12.42 24.76
CA VAL A 23 -4.62 13.76 24.91
C VAL A 23 -3.78 14.01 23.66
N ARG A 24 -4.31 14.81 22.74
CA ARG A 24 -3.54 15.27 21.59
C ARG A 24 -2.41 16.15 22.14
N ALA A 25 -1.18 15.64 22.08
CA ALA A 25 -0.01 16.43 22.45
C ALA A 25 -0.07 17.75 21.66
N ALA A 26 -0.02 18.88 22.38
CA ALA A 26 0.04 20.18 21.73
C ALA A 26 1.33 20.24 20.90
N PRO A 27 1.29 20.76 19.67
CA PRO A 27 2.50 20.96 18.89
C PRO A 27 3.45 21.85 19.71
N VAL A 28 4.68 21.39 19.89
CA VAL A 28 5.72 22.19 20.55
C VAL A 28 5.99 23.38 19.63
N VAL A 29 5.68 24.58 20.10
CA VAL A 29 5.91 25.82 19.37
C VAL A 29 7.40 25.89 18.99
N GLY A 30 7.69 26.02 17.69
CA GLY A 30 9.06 26.12 17.18
C GLY A 30 9.72 24.77 16.83
N GLN A 31 8.98 23.66 16.81
CA GLN A 31 9.47 22.39 16.25
C GLN A 31 8.69 22.07 14.97
N ASP A 32 9.43 21.92 13.87
CA ASP A 32 8.86 21.40 12.62
C ASP A 32 8.67 19.88 12.77
N PRO A 33 7.43 19.37 12.79
CA PRO A 33 7.17 17.94 12.97
C PRO A 33 7.56 17.10 11.76
N THR A 34 7.96 17.73 10.65
CA THR A 34 8.29 17.04 9.40
C THR A 34 9.75 16.64 9.30
N THR A 35 10.62 17.02 10.24
CA THR A 35 12.07 16.76 10.17
C THR A 35 12.66 16.49 11.54
N VAL A 36 13.80 15.77 11.59
CA VAL A 36 14.62 15.76 12.80
C VAL A 36 15.27 17.13 12.95
N ALA A 37 14.97 17.80 14.06
CA ALA A 37 15.45 19.16 14.37
C ALA A 37 16.97 19.28 14.14
N PRO A 38 17.46 20.26 13.36
CA PRO A 38 18.86 20.34 12.95
C PRO A 38 19.88 20.26 14.09
N ASP A 39 19.58 20.89 15.22
CA ASP A 39 20.39 20.92 16.45
C ASP A 39 20.41 19.58 17.21
N ARG A 40 19.42 18.70 16.97
CA ARG A 40 19.33 17.36 17.58
C ARG A 40 19.88 16.25 16.70
N ARG A 41 20.18 16.52 15.42
CA ARG A 41 20.63 15.50 14.45
C ARG A 41 21.90 14.76 14.88
N ALA A 42 22.86 15.46 15.49
CA ALA A 42 24.09 14.84 15.96
C ALA A 42 23.88 13.85 17.13
N GLU A 43 22.82 14.05 17.92
CA GLU A 43 22.43 13.20 19.05
C GLU A 43 21.55 12.03 18.60
N LEU A 44 20.59 12.29 17.70
CA LEU A 44 19.54 11.34 17.35
C LEU A 44 19.84 10.48 16.12
N LEU A 45 20.68 10.96 15.19
CA LEU A 45 20.98 10.23 13.96
C LEU A 45 22.32 9.49 14.07
N PRO A 46 22.43 8.27 13.51
CA PRO A 46 23.68 7.53 13.47
C PRO A 46 24.81 8.31 12.78
N ALA A 47 26.05 8.04 13.18
CA ALA A 47 27.21 8.61 12.52
C ALA A 47 27.19 8.30 11.01
N GLY A 48 27.39 9.34 10.17
CA GLY A 48 27.40 9.19 8.71
C GLY A 48 26.03 9.18 8.05
N TRP A 49 24.94 9.48 8.76
CA TRP A 49 23.57 9.54 8.23
C TRP A 49 23.44 10.33 6.92
N GLN A 50 24.27 11.35 6.71
CA GLN A 50 24.29 12.20 5.51
C GLN A 50 24.61 11.42 4.23
N ARG A 51 25.26 10.26 4.37
CA ARG A 51 25.65 9.36 3.26
C ARG A 51 24.86 8.05 3.26
N SER A 52 23.87 7.91 4.16
CA SER A 52 23.02 6.72 4.18
C SER A 52 21.96 6.81 3.10
N ASP A 53 21.68 5.68 2.46
CA ASP A 53 20.59 5.49 1.51
C ASP A 53 19.27 5.10 2.20
N ASP A 54 19.24 5.11 3.55
CA ASP A 54 18.04 4.78 4.32
C ASP A 54 16.88 5.73 3.98
N LEU A 55 15.73 5.12 3.73
CA LEU A 55 14.51 5.78 3.31
C LEU A 55 13.35 5.33 4.20
N LEU A 56 12.64 6.28 4.80
CA LEU A 56 11.32 6.06 5.36
C LEU A 56 10.28 6.40 4.31
N TRP A 57 9.18 5.64 4.29
CA TRP A 57 8.05 5.92 3.40
C TRP A 57 6.74 5.60 4.11
N THR A 58 5.69 6.31 3.71
CA THR A 58 4.33 6.04 4.14
C THR A 58 3.36 6.58 3.09
N THR A 59 2.07 6.30 3.27
CA THR A 59 1.01 6.81 2.41
C THR A 59 -0.09 7.47 3.22
N ALA A 60 -0.69 8.50 2.65
CA ALA A 60 -1.87 9.16 3.20
C ALA A 60 -2.90 9.37 2.08
N GLY A 61 -4.18 9.34 2.41
CA GLY A 61 -5.24 9.51 1.43
C GLY A 61 -6.29 10.50 1.91
N ASP A 62 -6.59 11.48 1.08
CA ASP A 62 -7.63 12.48 1.30
C ASP A 62 -8.47 12.68 0.04
N SER A 63 -9.31 13.72 -0.01
CA SER A 63 -10.18 14.00 -1.17
C SER A 63 -9.41 14.46 -2.42
N SER A 64 -8.19 14.97 -2.26
CA SER A 64 -7.35 15.48 -3.34
C SER A 64 -6.51 14.37 -4.01
N GLY A 65 -6.18 13.31 -3.28
CA GLY A 65 -5.44 12.18 -3.85
C GLY A 65 -4.95 11.16 -2.83
N PHE A 66 -4.30 10.13 -3.37
CA PHE A 66 -3.48 9.19 -2.62
C PHE A 66 -2.03 9.65 -2.68
N HIS A 67 -1.48 10.02 -1.53
CA HIS A 67 -0.16 10.63 -1.39
C HIS A 67 0.85 9.59 -0.95
N LEU A 68 1.97 9.50 -1.67
CA LEU A 68 3.16 8.79 -1.25
C LEU A 68 4.13 9.79 -0.63
N LEU A 69 4.49 9.55 0.63
CA LEU A 69 5.41 10.39 1.39
C LEU A 69 6.70 9.64 1.63
N VAL A 70 7.82 10.36 1.59
CA VAL A 70 9.16 9.82 1.83
C VAL A 70 9.98 10.76 2.72
N ALA A 71 10.95 10.19 3.41
CA ALA A 71 11.93 10.91 4.20
C ALA A 71 13.28 10.18 4.12
N GLU A 72 14.27 10.81 3.50
CA GLU A 72 15.62 10.26 3.36
C GLU A 72 16.46 10.55 4.60
N SER A 73 17.30 9.60 5.01
CA SER A 73 18.29 9.83 6.07
C SER A 73 19.14 11.06 5.75
N SER A 74 19.63 11.20 4.53
CA SER A 74 20.52 12.27 4.07
C SER A 74 19.96 13.69 4.19
N THR A 75 18.65 13.86 4.39
CA THR A 75 17.98 15.14 4.64
C THR A 75 17.61 15.35 6.12
N GLY A 76 18.01 14.43 7.00
CA GLY A 76 17.60 14.39 8.41
C GLY A 76 16.17 13.87 8.58
N TYR A 77 15.76 12.92 7.71
CA TYR A 77 14.40 12.41 7.62
C TYR A 77 13.35 13.52 7.48
N THR A 78 13.60 14.47 6.58
CA THR A 78 12.61 15.50 6.27
C THR A 78 11.54 14.93 5.36
N TRP A 79 10.30 14.88 5.82
CA TRP A 79 9.16 14.38 5.07
C TRP A 79 8.82 15.29 3.90
N ARG A 80 8.63 14.67 2.73
CA ARG A 80 8.10 15.30 1.53
C ARG A 80 7.11 14.38 0.83
N THR A 81 6.18 14.95 0.09
CA THR A 81 5.34 14.19 -0.83
C THR A 81 6.15 13.84 -2.07
N ALA A 82 6.38 12.55 -2.32
CA ALA A 82 7.02 12.07 -3.55
C ALA A 82 6.05 12.13 -4.72
N ALA A 83 4.78 11.78 -4.51
CA ALA A 83 3.73 11.87 -5.53
C ALA A 83 2.35 11.96 -4.89
N SER A 84 1.42 12.63 -5.58
CA SER A 84 -0.01 12.62 -5.29
C SER A 84 -0.74 12.00 -6.47
N LEU A 85 -1.53 10.96 -6.22
CA LEU A 85 -2.17 10.14 -7.25
C LEU A 85 -3.67 10.31 -7.21
N SER A 86 -4.24 10.74 -8.32
CA SER A 86 -5.67 10.85 -8.57
C SER A 86 -5.96 10.68 -10.07
N GLU A 87 -7.24 10.60 -10.43
CA GLU A 87 -7.67 10.39 -11.82
C GLU A 87 -8.57 11.52 -12.30
N PRO A 88 -8.25 12.13 -13.45
CA PRO A 88 -9.09 13.19 -14.01
C PRO A 88 -10.54 12.75 -14.18
N GLY A 89 -11.47 13.60 -13.72
CA GLY A 89 -12.91 13.35 -13.83
C GLY A 89 -13.46 12.35 -12.82
N LEU A 90 -12.67 11.89 -11.85
CA LEU A 90 -13.14 11.10 -10.72
C LEU A 90 -13.06 11.91 -9.43
N GLU A 91 -14.22 12.30 -8.93
CA GLU A 91 -14.35 12.88 -7.60
C GLU A 91 -14.36 11.77 -6.54
N ALA A 92 -13.74 12.05 -5.40
CA ALA A 92 -13.72 11.16 -4.25
C ALA A 92 -13.74 11.96 -2.95
N ASP A 93 -14.50 11.49 -1.97
CA ASP A 93 -14.42 11.97 -0.59
C ASP A 93 -13.08 11.58 0.05
N GLN A 94 -12.53 10.44 -0.36
CA GLN A 94 -11.22 9.96 0.04
C GLN A 94 -10.63 9.04 -1.03
N TRP A 95 -9.35 9.21 -1.32
CA TRP A 95 -8.55 8.24 -2.07
C TRP A 95 -7.88 7.26 -1.11
N ILE A 96 -7.83 5.98 -1.49
CA ILE A 96 -7.19 4.91 -0.74
C ILE A 96 -6.26 4.11 -1.64
N GLY A 97 -5.38 3.31 -1.05
CA GLY A 97 -4.49 2.47 -1.80
C GLY A 97 -3.48 1.73 -0.92
N ASN A 98 -2.70 0.89 -1.58
CA ASN A 98 -1.55 0.21 -1.00
C ASN A 98 -0.34 0.45 -1.90
N ALA A 99 0.85 0.41 -1.32
CA ALA A 99 2.10 0.56 -2.06
C ALA A 99 3.16 -0.41 -1.55
N CYS A 100 4.18 -0.63 -2.36
CA CYS A 100 5.41 -1.31 -1.97
C CYS A 100 6.61 -0.66 -2.67
N LEU A 101 7.79 -0.79 -2.08
CA LEU A 101 9.06 -0.31 -2.67
C LEU A 101 9.81 -1.42 -3.37
N THR A 102 10.47 -1.09 -4.48
CA THR A 102 11.45 -1.99 -5.12
C THR A 102 12.66 -2.22 -4.21
N GLY A 103 13.43 -3.28 -4.47
CA GLY A 103 14.56 -3.65 -3.64
C GLY A 103 15.64 -2.56 -3.53
N SER A 104 15.78 -1.70 -4.54
CA SER A 104 16.69 -0.55 -4.48
C SER A 104 16.18 0.62 -3.63
N GLY A 105 14.89 0.63 -3.24
CA GLY A 105 14.25 1.80 -2.66
C GLY A 105 14.06 2.97 -3.65
N GLY A 106 14.40 2.81 -4.93
CA GLY A 106 14.32 3.88 -5.92
C GLY A 106 12.92 4.10 -6.52
N ARG A 107 12.03 3.10 -6.40
CA ARG A 107 10.68 3.17 -6.97
C ARG A 107 9.63 2.62 -6.02
N ALA A 108 8.45 3.22 -6.05
CA ALA A 108 7.25 2.66 -5.45
C ALA A 108 6.30 2.15 -6.54
N VAL A 109 5.66 1.01 -6.28
CA VAL A 109 4.50 0.57 -7.05
C VAL A 109 3.28 0.80 -6.20
N VAL A 110 2.26 1.44 -6.75
CA VAL A 110 1.08 1.91 -6.01
C VAL A 110 -0.17 1.43 -6.72
N VAL A 111 -1.11 0.88 -5.94
CA VAL A 111 -2.47 0.56 -6.37
C VAL A 111 -3.44 1.43 -5.58
N TYR A 112 -4.22 2.27 -6.25
CA TYR A 112 -5.06 3.28 -5.62
C TYR A 112 -6.41 3.43 -6.32
N ALA A 113 -7.40 3.96 -5.60
CA ALA A 113 -8.74 4.27 -6.13
C ALA A 113 -9.51 5.18 -5.15
N PRO A 114 -10.66 5.75 -5.57
CA PRO A 114 -11.64 6.29 -4.65
C PRO A 114 -12.10 5.25 -3.63
N ARG A 115 -12.26 5.64 -2.37
CA ARG A 115 -12.69 4.76 -1.27
C ARG A 115 -13.96 3.99 -1.60
N HIS A 116 -14.95 4.61 -2.24
CA HIS A 116 -16.21 3.97 -2.56
C HIS A 116 -16.09 2.76 -3.52
N PHE A 117 -14.94 2.57 -4.19
CA PHE A 117 -14.69 1.37 -5.00
C PHE A 117 -14.65 0.10 -4.15
N THR A 118 -14.44 0.18 -2.84
CA THR A 118 -14.50 -0.99 -1.96
C THR A 118 -15.93 -1.49 -1.70
N ASN A 119 -16.95 -0.71 -2.06
CA ASN A 119 -18.34 -1.03 -1.75
C ASN A 119 -18.95 -2.06 -2.70
N GLN A 120 -18.32 -2.33 -3.84
CA GLN A 120 -18.77 -3.31 -4.83
C GLN A 120 -17.64 -4.27 -5.19
N GLN A 121 -17.96 -5.55 -5.30
CA GLN A 121 -16.98 -6.60 -5.57
C GLN A 121 -16.19 -6.32 -6.86
N GLN A 122 -16.86 -5.92 -7.93
CA GLN A 122 -16.21 -5.69 -9.23
C GLN A 122 -15.17 -4.57 -9.18
N THR A 123 -15.49 -3.44 -8.54
CA THR A 123 -14.56 -2.31 -8.39
C THR A 123 -13.48 -2.59 -7.35
N PHE A 124 -13.75 -3.41 -6.34
CA PHE A 124 -12.74 -3.87 -5.38
C PHE A 124 -11.72 -4.79 -6.06
N ASP A 125 -12.19 -5.80 -6.80
CA ASP A 125 -11.34 -6.81 -7.42
C ASP A 125 -10.56 -6.29 -8.63
N ARG A 126 -11.14 -5.35 -9.39
CA ARG A 126 -10.59 -4.91 -10.68
C ARG A 126 -10.75 -3.42 -10.97
N GLY A 127 -10.95 -2.59 -9.96
CA GLY A 127 -11.09 -1.13 -10.11
C GLY A 127 -9.82 -0.35 -9.77
N GLY A 128 -8.85 -0.93 -9.08
CA GLY A 128 -7.62 -0.24 -8.66
C GLY A 128 -6.80 0.26 -9.84
N PHE A 129 -6.53 1.57 -9.86
CA PHE A 129 -5.55 2.19 -10.76
C PHE A 129 -4.15 1.84 -10.29
N VAL A 130 -3.19 1.81 -11.22
CA VAL A 130 -1.81 1.41 -10.91
C VAL A 130 -0.83 2.45 -11.42
N ALA A 131 0.14 2.80 -10.58
CA ALA A 131 1.25 3.66 -10.93
C ALA A 131 2.59 3.11 -10.43
N VAL A 132 3.66 3.42 -11.16
CA VAL A 132 5.03 3.33 -10.69
C VAL A 132 5.53 4.76 -10.46
N VAL A 133 6.06 5.04 -9.26
CA VAL A 133 6.60 6.34 -8.88
C VAL A 133 8.12 6.23 -8.76
N ASN A 134 8.86 7.06 -9.49
CA ASN A 134 10.28 7.26 -9.28
C ASN A 134 10.48 8.15 -8.06
N LEU A 135 11.16 7.66 -7.03
CA LEU A 135 11.29 8.40 -5.77
C LEU A 135 12.36 9.49 -5.82
N ALA A 136 13.28 9.43 -6.79
CA ALA A 136 14.31 10.45 -6.95
C ALA A 136 13.72 11.80 -7.40
N ASP A 137 12.74 11.79 -8.31
CA ASP A 137 12.19 13.00 -8.93
C ASP A 137 10.66 13.13 -8.84
N GLY A 138 9.97 12.11 -8.30
CA GLY A 138 8.51 12.10 -8.18
C GLY A 138 7.78 11.76 -9.47
N THR A 139 8.48 11.34 -10.54
CA THR A 139 7.85 11.01 -11.82
C THR A 139 6.88 9.84 -11.66
N VAL A 140 5.64 10.03 -12.13
CA VAL A 140 4.57 9.03 -12.06
C VAL A 140 4.35 8.40 -13.44
N THR A 141 4.48 7.09 -13.53
CA THR A 141 4.12 6.28 -14.71
C THR A 141 2.86 5.47 -14.42
N LYS A 142 1.71 5.89 -14.97
CA LYS A 142 0.45 5.15 -14.84
C LYS A 142 0.43 3.95 -15.78
N LEU A 143 -0.02 2.79 -15.28
CA LEU A 143 -0.12 1.56 -16.08
C LEU A 143 -1.54 1.37 -16.60
N ALA A 144 -1.67 0.96 -17.86
CA ALA A 144 -2.95 0.64 -18.49
C ALA A 144 -3.49 -0.75 -18.07
N VAL A 145 -3.49 -1.03 -16.77
CA VAL A 145 -4.11 -2.21 -16.15
C VAL A 145 -4.88 -1.81 -14.91
N ARG A 146 -5.93 -2.57 -14.60
CA ARG A 146 -6.67 -2.43 -13.34
C ARG A 146 -6.48 -3.64 -12.47
N THR A 147 -6.31 -3.45 -11.17
CA THR A 147 -5.98 -4.53 -10.24
C THR A 147 -6.77 -4.43 -8.95
N SER A 148 -6.63 -5.39 -8.06
CA SER A 148 -7.43 -5.45 -6.83
C SER A 148 -6.96 -4.42 -5.80
N LEU A 149 -7.88 -3.86 -5.03
CA LEU A 149 -7.57 -2.99 -3.88
C LEU A 149 -7.18 -3.78 -2.61
N ALA A 150 -6.97 -5.08 -2.74
CA ALA A 150 -6.63 -5.95 -1.61
C ALA A 150 -5.30 -5.53 -0.97
N TYR A 151 -5.22 -5.56 0.36
CA TYR A 151 -4.07 -5.10 1.14
C TYR A 151 -2.73 -5.76 0.77
N TYR A 152 -2.78 -6.98 0.22
CA TYR A 152 -1.61 -7.74 -0.21
C TYR A 152 -1.12 -7.39 -1.63
N ASN A 153 -1.74 -6.40 -2.27
CA ASN A 153 -1.45 -5.94 -3.63
C ASN A 153 -1.13 -4.43 -3.59
N PRO A 154 0.02 -3.96 -4.07
CA PRO A 154 1.04 -4.66 -4.87
C PRO A 154 2.06 -5.46 -4.04
N GLY A 155 2.76 -6.39 -4.69
CA GLY A 155 3.87 -7.14 -4.10
C GLY A 155 5.22 -6.80 -4.74
N CYS A 156 6.16 -6.33 -3.94
CA CYS A 156 7.54 -6.05 -4.35
C CYS A 156 8.50 -7.07 -3.72
N GLY A 157 9.62 -7.31 -4.39
CA GLY A 157 10.70 -8.18 -3.91
C GLY A 157 12.04 -7.44 -3.83
N ALA A 158 13.14 -8.19 -3.74
CA ALA A 158 14.50 -7.62 -3.64
C ALA A 158 15.05 -6.99 -4.93
N GLY A 159 14.24 -6.86 -5.99
CA GLY A 159 14.67 -6.31 -7.27
C GLY A 159 13.71 -5.24 -7.80
N GLU A 160 13.80 -4.96 -9.10
CA GLU A 160 13.03 -3.93 -9.80
C GLU A 160 11.79 -4.48 -10.54
N VAL A 161 11.33 -5.65 -10.13
CA VAL A 161 10.09 -6.25 -10.62
C VAL A 161 9.07 -6.21 -9.50
N ALA A 162 7.83 -5.90 -9.84
CA ALA A 162 6.70 -6.03 -8.94
C ALA A 162 5.65 -6.99 -9.51
N VAL A 163 4.80 -7.53 -8.65
CA VAL A 163 3.65 -8.34 -9.03
C VAL A 163 2.39 -7.61 -8.61
N LEU A 164 1.44 -7.49 -9.54
CA LEU A 164 0.10 -7.00 -9.25
C LEU A 164 -0.90 -8.16 -9.32
N THR A 165 -1.84 -8.18 -8.40
CA THR A 165 -2.93 -9.16 -8.36
C THR A 165 -4.22 -8.54 -8.87
N GLN A 166 -4.83 -9.17 -9.87
CA GLN A 166 -6.18 -8.90 -10.34
C GLN A 166 -7.05 -10.12 -10.00
N SER A 167 -7.84 -9.99 -8.94
CA SER A 167 -8.78 -10.99 -8.47
C SER A 167 -9.91 -11.20 -9.48
N GLY A 168 -10.30 -12.46 -9.59
CA GLY A 168 -11.53 -12.90 -10.24
C GLY A 168 -11.98 -14.25 -9.71
N ALA A 169 -11.60 -14.57 -8.48
CA ALA A 169 -11.84 -15.88 -7.89
C ALA A 169 -13.34 -16.13 -7.69
N VAL A 170 -14.12 -15.08 -7.41
CA VAL A 170 -15.56 -15.19 -7.09
C VAL A 170 -16.41 -15.40 -8.34
N ASP A 171 -16.20 -14.62 -9.39
CA ASP A 171 -17.03 -14.59 -10.60
C ASP A 171 -16.41 -15.36 -11.78
N LEU A 172 -15.09 -15.44 -11.87
CA LEU A 172 -14.37 -16.15 -12.95
C LEU A 172 -13.64 -17.42 -12.48
N GLY A 173 -13.58 -17.68 -11.17
CA GLY A 173 -12.83 -18.80 -10.61
C GLY A 173 -11.31 -18.73 -10.84
N ARG A 174 -10.77 -17.53 -11.11
CA ARG A 174 -9.35 -17.33 -11.50
C ARG A 174 -8.75 -16.07 -10.91
N THR A 175 -7.45 -16.07 -10.68
CA THR A 175 -6.66 -14.90 -10.31
C THR A 175 -5.62 -14.62 -11.38
N ARG A 176 -5.51 -13.36 -11.82
CA ARG A 176 -4.47 -12.93 -12.75
C ARG A 176 -3.36 -12.20 -12.01
N LEU A 177 -2.12 -12.57 -12.28
CA LEU A 177 -0.93 -11.87 -11.81
C LEU A 177 -0.27 -11.12 -12.97
N HIS A 178 0.09 -9.86 -12.76
CA HIS A 178 0.83 -9.03 -13.71
C HIS A 178 2.23 -8.77 -13.18
N LEU A 179 3.27 -9.20 -13.90
CA LEU A 179 4.65 -8.82 -13.59
C LEU A 179 4.94 -7.49 -14.26
N VAL A 180 5.40 -6.53 -13.46
CA VAL A 180 5.74 -5.18 -13.87
C VAL A 180 7.25 -5.02 -13.82
N ASP A 181 7.83 -4.60 -14.94
CA ASP A 181 9.18 -4.01 -14.97
C ASP A 181 9.03 -2.55 -14.56
N THR A 182 9.48 -2.21 -13.35
CA THR A 182 9.25 -0.88 -12.76
C THR A 182 10.15 0.18 -13.40
N ALA A 183 11.31 -0.20 -13.94
CA ALA A 183 12.18 0.71 -14.68
C ALA A 183 11.54 1.13 -16.01
N LYS A 184 10.89 0.19 -16.71
CA LYS A 184 10.15 0.48 -17.94
C LYS A 184 8.74 1.01 -17.70
N GLY A 185 8.21 0.88 -16.49
CA GLY A 185 6.82 1.20 -16.16
C GLY A 185 5.85 0.43 -17.05
N SER A 186 6.03 -0.89 -17.19
CA SER A 186 5.18 -1.71 -18.07
C SER A 186 4.98 -3.14 -17.56
N VAL A 187 3.84 -3.74 -17.93
CA VAL A 187 3.57 -5.15 -17.66
C VAL A 187 4.31 -6.01 -18.70
N VAL A 188 5.26 -6.82 -18.22
CA VAL A 188 6.11 -7.66 -19.07
C VAL A 188 5.65 -9.11 -19.15
N ARG A 189 4.84 -9.57 -18.19
CA ARG A 189 4.27 -10.92 -18.18
C ARG A 189 2.95 -10.96 -17.44
N ARG A 190 2.08 -11.90 -17.82
CA ARG A 190 0.82 -12.20 -17.14
C ARG A 190 0.74 -13.69 -16.84
N HIS A 191 0.28 -14.04 -15.65
CA HIS A 191 -0.08 -15.41 -15.29
C HIS A 191 -1.56 -15.45 -14.94
N GLU A 192 -2.26 -16.49 -15.38
CA GLU A 192 -3.63 -16.75 -14.97
C GLU A 192 -3.65 -18.06 -14.21
N LEU A 193 -4.14 -18.01 -12.97
CA LEU A 193 -4.09 -19.10 -12.01
C LEU A 193 -5.52 -19.44 -11.60
N PRO A 194 -5.86 -20.72 -11.41
CA PRO A 194 -7.16 -21.09 -10.88
C PRO A 194 -7.32 -20.64 -9.43
N GLY A 195 -8.55 -20.34 -9.04
CA GLY A 195 -8.92 -20.00 -7.66
C GLY A 195 -8.38 -18.65 -7.17
N GLN A 196 -8.33 -18.52 -5.85
CA GLN A 196 -7.82 -17.35 -5.17
C GLN A 196 -6.31 -17.46 -4.97
N VAL A 197 -5.57 -16.44 -5.43
CA VAL A 197 -4.13 -16.31 -5.19
C VAL A 197 -3.87 -14.95 -4.53
N THR A 198 -3.11 -14.94 -3.44
CA THR A 198 -2.85 -13.75 -2.63
C THR A 198 -1.36 -13.60 -2.30
N SER A 199 -0.97 -12.42 -1.78
CA SER A 199 0.39 -12.14 -1.29
C SER A 199 1.49 -12.49 -2.29
N ALA A 200 1.25 -12.21 -3.58
CA ALA A 200 2.16 -12.57 -4.65
C ALA A 200 3.37 -11.63 -4.66
N VAL A 201 4.58 -12.19 -4.57
CA VAL A 201 5.85 -11.46 -4.58
C VAL A 201 6.80 -12.04 -5.62
N PRO A 202 7.59 -11.20 -6.32
CA PRO A 202 8.66 -11.69 -7.20
C PRO A 202 9.71 -12.47 -6.42
N ALA A 203 10.14 -13.62 -6.94
CA ALA A 203 11.18 -14.46 -6.36
C ALA A 203 12.06 -15.08 -7.46
N GLY A 204 13.29 -14.55 -7.61
CA GLY A 204 14.17 -14.93 -8.71
C GLY A 204 13.51 -14.68 -10.08
N ALA A 205 13.43 -15.72 -10.90
CA ALA A 205 12.78 -15.64 -12.23
C ALA A 205 11.26 -15.86 -12.21
N GLY A 206 10.66 -16.09 -11.02
CA GLY A 206 9.26 -16.46 -10.84
C GLY A 206 8.52 -15.61 -9.81
N VAL A 207 7.41 -16.16 -9.32
CA VAL A 207 6.53 -15.54 -8.32
C VAL A 207 6.25 -16.56 -7.23
N LEU A 208 6.36 -16.14 -5.98
CA LEU A 208 5.81 -16.88 -4.83
C LEU A 208 4.49 -16.22 -4.43
N ALA A 209 3.47 -17.03 -4.16
CA ALA A 209 2.16 -16.55 -3.75
C ALA A 209 1.45 -17.59 -2.88
N ALA A 210 0.50 -17.15 -2.07
CA ALA A 210 -0.36 -18.03 -1.29
C ALA A 210 -1.60 -18.41 -2.12
N GLY A 211 -1.84 -19.71 -2.30
CA GLY A 211 -3.04 -20.23 -2.92
C GLY A 211 -4.12 -20.55 -1.88
N GLY A 212 -5.36 -20.12 -2.14
CA GLY A 212 -6.52 -20.61 -1.41
C GLY A 212 -6.97 -21.96 -1.97
N VAL A 213 -7.43 -22.86 -1.10
CA VAL A 213 -8.18 -24.05 -1.53
C VAL A 213 -9.59 -23.60 -1.94
N ALA A 214 -10.07 -24.12 -3.07
CA ALA A 214 -11.46 -23.95 -3.51
C ALA A 214 -12.39 -24.83 -2.67
#